data_AF-A0A348NT43-F1
#
_entry.id   AF-A0A348NT43-F1
#
_cell.length_a   1.000
_cell.length_b   1.000
_cell.length_c   1.000
_cell.angle_alpha   90.00
_cell.angle_beta   90.00
_cell.angle_gamma   90.00
#
_symmetry.space_group_name_H-M   'P 1'
#
loop_
_entity.id
_entity.type
_entity.pdbx_description
1 polymer ?
#
loop_
_entity_poly.entity_id
_entity_poly.type
_entity_poly.pdbx_seq_one_letter_code
_entity_poly.pdbx_strand_id
1 'polypeptide(L)'
;TAKLIGETDEDAWYTHWTALADRIMTDATASLAAGHKVTAREGLLRAATYYRTAGCFLLAPQLDERLVASYTKQKDAFRRASVLLDETFEQITITVDGQELDAYFATPGGDGPFPTIILVGGYDGTMEETYFAGGAAALRRGYSILLMDGPGQGGALIERGLYFRPDWEAVVTPEIDWLLTRPEVDAARIVALGRSWGGYLAPRAATTEHRLAAVIADAPQFAAGAGAKYLLPVQYQDQLETGDADLLNAALYAGMAASPDLAFTLNRGMLTHGFATPLDYLRGSAPYSLEG
;
A
#
# COMPACT_ATOMS: atom_id res chain seq x y z
N THR A 1 12.72 -10.92 -17.75
CA THR A 1 11.26 -10.92 -17.53
C THR A 1 10.56 -10.07 -18.55
N ALA A 2 10.69 -8.73 -18.52
CA ALA A 2 10.02 -7.83 -19.47
C ALA A 2 10.15 -8.21 -20.96
N LYS A 3 11.32 -8.70 -21.42
CA LYS A 3 11.53 -9.15 -22.82
C LYS A 3 10.63 -10.32 -23.27
N LEU A 4 9.98 -11.01 -22.32
CA LEU A 4 9.08 -12.14 -22.56
C LEU A 4 7.60 -11.73 -22.47
N ILE A 5 7.32 -10.48 -22.08
CA ILE A 5 5.98 -9.96 -21.86
C ILE A 5 5.66 -9.03 -23.05
N GLY A 6 4.48 -9.20 -23.66
CA GLY A 6 3.98 -8.25 -24.65
C GLY A 6 3.72 -6.87 -24.03
N GLU A 7 3.30 -5.88 -24.82
CA GLU A 7 3.12 -4.51 -24.31
C GLU A 7 2.02 -4.41 -23.23
N THR A 8 0.93 -5.17 -23.38
CA THR A 8 -0.27 -5.07 -22.53
C THR A 8 -0.80 -6.43 -22.06
N ASP A 9 0.03 -7.47 -22.07
CA ASP A 9 -0.39 -8.84 -21.73
C ASP A 9 -0.25 -9.09 -20.21
N GLU A 10 -1.35 -8.87 -19.48
CA GLU A 10 -1.42 -9.05 -18.02
C GLU A 10 -1.22 -10.50 -17.58
N ASP A 11 -1.66 -11.48 -18.38
CA ASP A 11 -1.50 -12.90 -18.07
C ASP A 11 -0.03 -13.34 -18.22
N ALA A 12 0.63 -12.91 -19.30
CA ALA A 12 2.06 -13.10 -19.48
C ALA A 12 2.87 -12.36 -18.41
N TRP A 13 2.44 -11.14 -18.04
CA TRP A 13 3.04 -10.38 -16.95
C TRP A 13 3.04 -11.17 -15.64
N TYR A 14 1.85 -11.59 -15.19
CA TYR A 14 1.69 -12.37 -13.98
C TYR A 14 2.53 -13.65 -14.03
N THR A 15 2.43 -14.40 -15.12
CA THR A 15 3.12 -15.69 -15.30
C THR A 15 4.64 -15.55 -15.20
N HIS A 16 5.23 -14.60 -15.95
CA HIS A 16 6.68 -14.47 -16.02
C HIS A 16 7.28 -13.82 -14.77
N TRP A 17 6.58 -12.89 -14.12
CA TRP A 17 7.03 -12.34 -12.84
C TRP A 17 6.91 -13.36 -11.70
N THR A 18 5.82 -14.14 -11.65
CA THR A 18 5.66 -15.23 -10.69
C THR A 18 6.76 -16.27 -10.86
N ALA A 19 7.05 -16.70 -12.09
CA ALA A 19 8.11 -17.67 -12.35
C ALA A 19 9.51 -17.16 -11.95
N LEU A 20 9.78 -15.86 -12.15
CA LEU A 20 11.03 -15.25 -11.66
C LEU A 20 11.07 -15.24 -10.13
N ALA A 21 9.97 -14.83 -9.48
CA ALA A 21 9.87 -14.75 -8.03
C ALA A 21 10.05 -16.14 -7.38
N ASP A 22 9.40 -17.17 -7.91
CA ASP A 22 9.49 -18.55 -7.46
C ASP A 22 10.95 -19.05 -7.54
N ARG A 23 11.64 -18.83 -8.66
CA ARG A 23 13.06 -19.20 -8.81
C ARG A 23 13.94 -18.52 -7.77
N ILE A 24 13.77 -17.20 -7.58
CA ILE A 24 14.59 -16.43 -6.63
C ILE A 24 14.28 -16.87 -5.19
N MET A 25 13.03 -17.20 -4.88
CA MET A 25 12.64 -17.78 -3.59
C MET A 25 13.31 -19.13 -3.35
N THR A 26 13.39 -20.02 -4.36
CA THR A 26 14.12 -21.28 -4.29
C THR A 26 15.61 -21.06 -4.04
N ASP A 27 16.26 -20.20 -4.82
CA ASP A 27 17.70 -19.92 -4.70
C ASP A 27 18.04 -19.31 -3.33
N ALA A 28 17.19 -18.42 -2.82
CA ALA A 28 17.35 -17.81 -1.50
C ALA A 28 17.19 -18.82 -0.37
N THR A 29 16.22 -19.73 -0.49
CA THR A 29 16.00 -20.83 0.47
C THR A 29 17.20 -21.78 0.50
N ALA A 30 17.74 -22.15 -0.66
CA ALA A 30 18.93 -22.98 -0.75
C ALA A 30 20.17 -22.28 -0.15
N SER A 31 20.31 -20.97 -0.40
CA SER A 31 21.37 -20.16 0.20
C SER A 31 21.28 -20.12 1.73
N LEU A 32 20.06 -20.02 2.28
CA LEU A 32 19.86 -20.05 3.73
C LEU A 32 20.24 -21.40 4.32
N ALA A 33 19.83 -22.51 3.67
CA ALA A 33 20.18 -23.86 4.09
C ALA A 33 21.70 -24.12 4.07
N ALA A 34 22.43 -23.45 3.18
CA ALA A 34 23.90 -23.49 3.11
C ALA A 34 24.60 -22.54 4.11
N GLY A 35 23.85 -21.78 4.91
CA GLY A 35 24.39 -20.83 5.89
C GLY A 35 24.73 -19.44 5.31
N HIS A 36 24.44 -19.18 4.04
CA HIS A 36 24.73 -17.91 3.37
C HIS A 36 23.64 -16.86 3.65
N LYS A 37 23.58 -16.36 4.89
CA LYS A 37 22.49 -15.47 5.37
C LYS A 37 22.30 -14.20 4.54
N VAL A 38 23.37 -13.51 4.14
CA VAL A 38 23.29 -12.28 3.34
C VAL A 38 22.64 -12.54 1.99
N THR A 39 23.12 -13.56 1.26
CA THR A 39 22.56 -13.97 -0.04
C THR A 39 21.10 -14.39 0.09
N ALA A 40 20.76 -15.15 1.13
CA ALA A 40 19.39 -15.56 1.40
C ALA A 40 18.47 -14.34 1.63
N ARG A 41 18.85 -13.42 2.52
CA ARG A 41 18.10 -12.20 2.82
C ARG A 41 17.84 -11.37 1.58
N GLU A 42 18.88 -11.07 0.79
CA GLU A 42 18.73 -10.27 -0.43
C GLU A 42 17.85 -10.96 -1.47
N GLY A 43 17.98 -12.27 -1.61
CA GLY A 43 17.10 -13.07 -2.48
C GLY A 43 15.64 -13.02 -2.03
N LEU A 44 15.36 -13.17 -0.73
CA LEU A 44 14.00 -13.10 -0.17
C LEU A 44 13.37 -11.71 -0.36
N LEU A 45 14.11 -10.62 -0.11
CA LEU A 45 13.63 -9.25 -0.37
C LEU A 45 13.29 -9.01 -1.85
N ARG A 46 14.11 -9.56 -2.77
CA ARG A 46 13.84 -9.53 -4.21
C ARG A 46 12.62 -10.36 -4.58
N ALA A 47 12.47 -11.56 -4.02
CA ALA A 47 11.29 -12.40 -4.25
C ALA A 47 10.01 -11.68 -3.80
N ALA A 48 10.02 -11.05 -2.62
CA ALA A 48 8.88 -10.26 -2.13
C ALA A 48 8.49 -9.16 -3.14
N THR A 49 9.48 -8.40 -3.64
CA THR A 49 9.24 -7.36 -4.66
C THR A 49 8.70 -7.95 -5.97
N TYR A 50 9.20 -9.11 -6.41
CA TYR A 50 8.77 -9.73 -7.66
C TYR A 50 7.38 -10.35 -7.57
N TYR A 51 6.99 -10.90 -6.42
CA TYR A 51 5.60 -11.34 -6.19
C TYR A 51 4.63 -10.15 -6.17
N ARG A 52 4.98 -9.05 -5.49
CA ARG A 52 4.22 -7.79 -5.57
C ARG A 52 4.04 -7.35 -7.03
N THR A 53 5.15 -7.35 -7.77
CA THR A 53 5.16 -6.97 -9.19
C THR A 53 4.25 -7.88 -10.02
N ALA A 54 4.22 -9.19 -9.76
CA ALA A 54 3.38 -10.11 -10.51
C ALA A 54 1.88 -9.79 -10.39
N GLY A 55 1.42 -9.42 -9.19
CA GLY A 55 0.01 -9.16 -8.91
C GLY A 55 -0.48 -7.73 -9.19
N CYS A 56 0.42 -6.76 -9.45
CA CYS A 56 0.07 -5.34 -9.38
C CYS A 56 -1.02 -4.88 -10.37
N PHE A 57 -1.20 -5.56 -11.50
CA PHE A 57 -2.24 -5.22 -12.50
C PHE A 57 -3.56 -5.97 -12.30
N LEU A 58 -3.66 -6.86 -11.31
CA LEU A 58 -4.84 -7.69 -11.06
C LEU A 58 -5.85 -7.04 -10.08
N LEU A 59 -5.71 -5.74 -9.83
CA LEU A 59 -6.55 -4.98 -8.90
C LEU A 59 -7.89 -4.63 -9.55
N ALA A 60 -8.92 -5.44 -9.30
CA ALA A 60 -10.28 -5.21 -9.79
C ALA A 60 -11.35 -5.62 -8.74
N PRO A 61 -12.60 -5.11 -8.83
CA PRO A 61 -13.62 -5.32 -7.79
C PRO A 61 -13.90 -6.79 -7.47
N GLN A 62 -13.82 -7.67 -8.47
CA GLN A 62 -13.75 -9.10 -8.22
C GLN A 62 -12.31 -9.46 -7.90
N LEU A 63 -12.04 -9.75 -6.62
CA LEU A 63 -10.70 -10.06 -6.15
C LEU A 63 -10.18 -11.32 -6.84
N ASP A 64 -9.15 -11.16 -7.68
CA ASP A 64 -8.53 -12.24 -8.43
C ASP A 64 -7.72 -13.16 -7.48
N GLU A 65 -7.93 -14.47 -7.57
CA GLU A 65 -7.20 -15.45 -6.76
C GLU A 65 -5.68 -15.38 -6.97
N ARG A 66 -5.23 -14.95 -8.15
CA ARG A 66 -3.83 -14.73 -8.49
C ARG A 66 -3.22 -13.54 -7.74
N LEU A 67 -4.00 -12.49 -7.51
CA LEU A 67 -3.61 -11.37 -6.65
C LEU A 67 -3.43 -11.85 -5.21
N VAL A 68 -4.41 -12.60 -4.68
CA VAL A 68 -4.34 -13.19 -3.33
C VAL A 68 -3.11 -14.09 -3.18
N ALA A 69 -2.86 -14.96 -4.15
CA ALA A 69 -1.72 -15.86 -4.15
C ALA A 69 -0.38 -15.10 -4.21
N SER A 70 -0.27 -14.08 -5.05
CA SER A 70 0.93 -13.24 -5.14
C SER A 70 1.19 -12.46 -3.85
N TYR A 71 0.15 -11.86 -3.27
CA TYR A 71 0.26 -11.16 -1.99
C TYR A 71 0.69 -12.11 -0.86
N THR A 72 0.10 -13.31 -0.79
CA THR A 72 0.49 -14.33 0.20
C THR A 72 1.97 -14.69 0.08
N LYS A 73 2.47 -14.91 -1.14
CA LYS A 73 3.89 -15.23 -1.39
C LYS A 73 4.81 -14.04 -1.12
N GLN A 74 4.39 -12.82 -1.42
CA GLN A 74 5.11 -11.59 -1.07
C GLN A 74 5.29 -11.49 0.45
N LYS A 75 4.20 -11.63 1.20
CA LYS A 75 4.17 -11.58 2.66
C LYS A 75 5.08 -12.64 3.28
N ASP A 76 5.03 -13.88 2.80
CA ASP A 76 5.94 -14.95 3.25
C ASP A 76 7.42 -14.62 2.97
N ALA A 77 7.75 -14.22 1.74
CA ALA A 77 9.11 -13.89 1.37
C ALA A 77 9.68 -12.74 2.22
N PHE A 78 8.87 -11.70 2.47
CA PHE A 78 9.29 -10.57 3.30
C PHE A 78 9.47 -10.97 4.77
N ARG A 79 8.53 -11.73 5.36
CA ARG A 79 8.64 -12.22 6.75
C ARG A 79 9.88 -13.10 6.94
N ARG A 80 10.21 -13.93 5.96
CA ARG A 80 11.44 -14.74 5.98
C ARG A 80 12.70 -13.90 5.81
N ALA A 81 12.63 -12.81 5.04
CA ALA A 81 13.73 -11.87 4.93
C ALA A 81 13.96 -11.09 6.23
N SER A 82 12.87 -10.69 6.90
CA SER A 82 12.92 -9.79 8.04
C SER A 82 13.64 -10.39 9.24
N VAL A 83 13.50 -11.71 9.47
CA VAL A 83 14.24 -12.43 10.51
C VAL A 83 15.75 -12.57 10.24
N LEU A 84 16.20 -12.21 9.04
CA LEU A 84 17.61 -12.21 8.64
C LEU A 84 18.20 -10.79 8.56
N LEU A 85 17.40 -9.75 8.80
CA LEU A 85 17.87 -8.38 8.90
C LEU A 85 18.76 -8.20 10.13
N ASP A 86 19.64 -7.19 10.05
CA ASP A 86 20.53 -6.86 11.16
C ASP A 86 19.78 -6.05 12.24
N GLU A 87 18.67 -5.42 11.85
CA GLU A 87 17.71 -4.72 12.68
C GLU A 87 16.78 -5.68 13.43
N THR A 88 16.27 -5.24 14.60
CA THR A 88 15.22 -5.97 15.31
C THR A 88 13.91 -5.72 14.58
N PHE A 89 13.26 -6.79 14.12
CA PHE A 89 12.03 -6.72 13.33
C PHE A 89 10.94 -7.57 13.98
N GLU A 90 9.90 -6.92 14.50
CA GLU A 90 8.77 -7.54 15.18
C GLU A 90 7.55 -7.58 14.26
N GLN A 91 6.88 -8.73 14.21
CA GLN A 91 5.53 -8.84 13.66
C GLN A 91 4.55 -8.62 14.80
N ILE A 92 3.69 -7.63 14.64
CA ILE A 92 2.77 -7.17 15.68
C ILE A 92 1.36 -7.04 15.08
N THR A 93 0.41 -6.72 15.95
CA THR A 93 -0.97 -6.42 15.56
C THR A 93 -1.40 -5.14 16.25
N ILE A 94 -2.08 -4.27 15.52
CA ILE A 94 -2.68 -3.03 16.04
C ILE A 94 -4.18 -3.07 15.80
N THR A 95 -4.96 -2.71 16.82
CA THR A 95 -6.42 -2.69 16.72
C THR A 95 -6.90 -1.33 16.21
N VAL A 96 -7.60 -1.32 15.07
CA VAL A 96 -8.23 -0.14 14.48
C VAL A 96 -9.72 -0.42 14.34
N ASP A 97 -10.57 0.35 15.03
CA ASP A 97 -12.04 0.17 15.05
C ASP A 97 -12.49 -1.27 15.31
N GLY A 98 -11.81 -1.94 16.25
CA GLY A 98 -12.08 -3.34 16.62
C GLY A 98 -11.58 -4.38 15.61
N GLN A 99 -10.88 -3.97 14.55
CA GLN A 99 -10.20 -4.86 13.61
C GLN A 99 -8.73 -4.99 13.96
N GLU A 100 -8.24 -6.22 14.05
CA GLU A 100 -6.83 -6.53 14.25
C GLU A 100 -6.09 -6.53 12.91
N LEU A 101 -5.21 -5.54 12.72
CA LEU A 101 -4.42 -5.35 11.51
C LEU A 101 -2.96 -5.78 11.76
N ASP A 102 -2.43 -6.61 10.85
CA ASP A 102 -1.02 -7.00 10.87
C ASP A 102 -0.15 -5.76 10.64
N ALA A 103 0.93 -5.64 11.42
CA ALA A 103 1.91 -4.58 11.27
C ALA A 103 3.33 -5.11 11.53
N TYR A 104 4.30 -4.33 11.08
CA TYR A 104 5.71 -4.55 11.35
C TYR A 104 6.28 -3.35 12.10
N PHE A 105 6.91 -3.60 13.25
CA PHE A 105 7.70 -2.62 13.96
C PHE A 105 9.16 -3.03 13.92
N ALA A 106 10.04 -2.13 13.51
CA ALA A 106 11.47 -2.42 13.46
C ALA A 106 12.29 -1.30 14.06
N THR A 107 13.35 -1.67 14.77
CA THR A 107 14.27 -0.73 15.43
C THR A 107 15.69 -0.90 14.88
N PRO A 108 16.44 0.20 14.74
CA PRO A 108 17.84 0.12 14.40
C PRO A 108 18.65 -0.44 15.58
N GLY A 109 19.89 -0.86 15.34
CA GLY A 109 20.80 -1.23 16.42
C GLY A 109 21.18 -0.03 17.30
N GLY A 110 21.42 -0.30 18.59
CA GLY A 110 21.84 0.69 19.58
C GLY A 110 20.87 0.84 20.74
N ASP A 111 21.19 1.75 21.66
CA ASP A 111 20.32 2.07 22.80
C ASP A 111 19.39 3.23 22.40
N GLY A 112 18.07 2.98 22.42
CA GLY A 112 17.04 3.98 22.16
C GLY A 112 16.92 5.04 23.28
N PRO A 113 15.84 5.84 23.29
CA PRO A 113 14.70 5.79 22.37
C PRO A 113 15.02 6.38 20.99
N PHE A 114 14.38 5.83 19.96
CA PHE A 114 14.57 6.20 18.56
C PHE A 114 13.47 7.15 18.09
N PRO A 115 13.79 8.13 17.22
CA PRO A 115 12.75 8.77 16.43
C PRO A 115 12.07 7.72 15.54
N THR A 116 10.76 7.81 15.34
CA THR A 116 9.97 6.81 14.62
C THR A 116 9.39 7.38 13.34
N ILE A 117 9.39 6.61 12.25
CA ILE A 117 8.62 6.91 11.05
C ILE A 117 7.49 5.89 10.88
N ILE A 118 6.24 6.37 10.83
CA ILE A 118 5.07 5.63 10.36
C ILE A 118 5.04 5.78 8.83
N LEU A 119 5.04 4.68 8.09
CA LEU A 119 5.01 4.71 6.63
C LEU A 119 3.65 4.32 6.08
N VAL A 120 2.95 5.31 5.54
CA VAL A 120 1.60 5.18 4.97
C VAL A 120 1.68 4.95 3.46
N GLY A 121 1.16 3.81 3.00
CA GLY A 121 1.19 3.38 1.61
C GLY A 121 0.19 4.10 0.69
N GLY A 122 0.18 3.67 -0.58
CA GLY A 122 -0.71 4.17 -1.63
C GLY A 122 -1.98 3.35 -1.86
N TYR A 123 -2.61 3.50 -3.03
CA TYR A 123 -3.78 2.72 -3.49
C TYR A 123 -3.48 1.23 -3.65
N ASP A 124 -2.33 0.93 -4.24
CA ASP A 124 -1.85 -0.40 -4.59
C ASP A 124 -0.65 -0.80 -3.72
N GLY A 125 -0.40 -0.03 -2.65
CA GLY A 125 0.71 -0.25 -1.72
C GLY A 125 0.45 -1.40 -0.75
N THR A 126 1.54 -1.91 -0.19
CA THR A 126 1.53 -2.87 0.92
C THR A 126 2.57 -2.47 1.96
N MET A 127 2.42 -2.88 3.21
CA MET A 127 3.41 -2.60 4.25
C MET A 127 4.79 -3.18 3.93
N GLU A 128 4.90 -4.28 3.18
CA GLU A 128 6.21 -4.77 2.71
C GLU A 128 6.84 -3.85 1.65
N GLU A 129 6.03 -3.16 0.83
CA GLU A 129 6.55 -2.18 -0.13
C GLU A 129 7.10 -0.96 0.60
N THR A 130 6.40 -0.49 1.63
CA THR A 130 6.80 0.73 2.35
C THR A 130 8.16 0.59 3.01
N TYR A 131 8.57 -0.62 3.38
CA TYR A 131 9.97 -0.92 3.75
C TYR A 131 10.98 -0.44 2.70
N PHE A 132 10.77 -0.76 1.42
CA PHE A 132 11.65 -0.31 0.33
C PHE A 132 11.44 1.17 -0.01
N ALA A 133 10.23 1.69 0.21
CA ALA A 133 9.85 3.04 -0.13
C ALA A 133 10.33 4.12 0.87
N GLY A 134 11.01 3.72 1.94
CA GLY A 134 11.59 4.64 2.93
C GLY A 134 12.05 3.94 4.21
N GLY A 135 11.41 2.83 4.59
CA GLY A 135 11.66 2.17 5.87
C GLY A 135 13.11 1.70 6.05
N ALA A 136 13.68 1.03 5.06
CA ALA A 136 15.07 0.58 5.07
C ALA A 136 16.06 1.76 5.16
N ALA A 137 15.73 2.89 4.55
CA ALA A 137 16.56 4.09 4.61
C ALA A 137 16.47 4.81 5.97
N ALA A 138 15.30 4.74 6.62
CA ALA A 138 15.06 5.25 7.96
C ALA A 138 15.82 4.45 9.02
N LEU A 139 15.74 3.11 8.96
CA LEU A 139 16.49 2.21 9.84
C LEU A 139 18.01 2.48 9.78
N ARG A 140 18.58 2.57 8.57
CA ARG A 140 20.01 2.92 8.38
C ARG A 140 20.40 4.30 8.93
N ARG A 141 19.44 5.18 9.19
CA ARG A 141 19.64 6.53 9.74
C ARG A 141 19.30 6.62 11.23
N GLY A 142 19.05 5.50 11.88
CA GLY A 142 18.76 5.46 13.31
C GLY A 142 17.32 5.80 13.67
N TYR A 143 16.38 5.62 12.74
CA TYR A 143 14.94 5.71 13.02
C TYR A 143 14.34 4.33 13.17
N SER A 144 13.46 4.13 14.15
CA SER A 144 12.53 3.00 14.13
C SER A 144 11.45 3.25 13.07
N ILE A 145 10.80 2.17 12.62
CA ILE A 145 9.74 2.24 11.62
C ILE A 145 8.52 1.45 12.07
N LEU A 146 7.34 1.96 11.71
CA LEU A 146 6.09 1.23 11.79
C LEU A 146 5.48 1.14 10.39
N LEU A 147 5.19 -0.09 9.96
CA LEU A 147 4.58 -0.41 8.66
C LEU A 147 3.27 -1.15 8.94
N MET A 148 2.15 -0.65 8.45
CA MET A 148 0.84 -1.29 8.60
C MET A 148 0.03 -1.07 7.33
N ASP A 149 -0.73 -2.10 6.93
CA ASP A 149 -1.77 -1.94 5.92
C ASP A 149 -3.06 -1.45 6.58
N GLY A 150 -3.49 -0.24 6.27
CA GLY A 150 -4.80 0.29 6.68
C GLY A 150 -5.93 -0.10 5.71
N PRO A 151 -7.19 0.21 6.04
CA PRO A 151 -8.32 -0.04 5.15
C PRO A 151 -8.09 0.47 3.72
N GLY A 152 -8.35 -0.37 2.72
CA GLY A 152 -8.07 -0.12 1.30
C GLY A 152 -6.66 -0.53 0.85
N GLN A 153 -5.81 -1.04 1.73
CA GLN A 153 -4.41 -1.39 1.44
C GLN A 153 -4.09 -2.84 1.78
N GLY A 154 -3.14 -3.42 1.04
CA GLY A 154 -2.57 -4.76 1.26
C GLY A 154 -3.44 -5.77 2.01
N GLY A 155 -2.99 -6.24 3.16
CA GLY A 155 -3.69 -7.26 3.95
C GLY A 155 -5.06 -6.83 4.46
N ALA A 156 -5.23 -5.57 4.85
CA ALA A 156 -6.53 -5.05 5.28
C ALA A 156 -7.58 -5.12 4.15
N LEU A 157 -7.19 -4.90 2.90
CA LEU A 157 -8.07 -5.08 1.74
C LEU A 157 -8.20 -6.56 1.36
N ILE A 158 -7.08 -7.23 1.10
CA ILE A 158 -7.03 -8.55 0.46
C ILE A 158 -7.50 -9.66 1.42
N GLU A 159 -7.15 -9.58 2.70
CA GLU A 159 -7.44 -10.64 3.69
C GLU A 159 -8.68 -10.31 4.54
N ARG A 160 -9.04 -9.03 4.69
CA ARG A 160 -10.14 -8.59 5.56
C ARG A 160 -11.29 -7.89 4.84
N GLY A 161 -11.12 -7.49 3.56
CA GLY A 161 -12.16 -6.78 2.82
C GLY A 161 -12.47 -5.38 3.37
N LEU A 162 -11.48 -4.71 3.97
CA LEU A 162 -11.60 -3.34 4.47
C LEU A 162 -11.25 -2.35 3.36
N TYR A 163 -12.08 -1.34 3.18
CA TYR A 163 -11.96 -0.34 2.11
C TYR A 163 -11.47 1.00 2.64
N PHE A 164 -10.91 1.83 1.76
CA PHE A 164 -10.47 3.17 2.14
C PHE A 164 -11.58 3.96 2.84
N ARG A 165 -11.14 4.86 3.72
CA ARG A 165 -12.00 5.82 4.42
C ARG A 165 -11.37 7.22 4.36
N PRO A 166 -12.17 8.29 4.36
CA PRO A 166 -11.66 9.65 4.21
C PRO A 166 -11.02 10.21 5.50
N ASP A 167 -11.36 9.65 6.67
CA ASP A 167 -10.91 10.04 8.00
C ASP A 167 -9.69 9.23 8.47
N TRP A 168 -8.56 9.38 7.77
CA TRP A 168 -7.35 8.58 8.02
C TRP A 168 -6.72 8.78 9.41
N GLU A 169 -7.10 9.83 10.13
CA GLU A 169 -6.80 10.00 11.55
C GLU A 169 -7.24 8.81 12.41
N ALA A 170 -8.32 8.12 12.03
CA ALA A 170 -8.80 6.92 12.71
C ALA A 170 -7.84 5.73 12.59
N VAL A 171 -6.93 5.76 11.60
CA VAL A 171 -5.91 4.72 11.39
C VAL A 171 -4.60 5.09 12.07
N VAL A 172 -4.15 6.34 11.93
CA VAL A 172 -2.87 6.80 12.49
C VAL A 172 -2.91 6.98 14.00
N THR A 173 -4.07 7.34 14.57
CA THR A 173 -4.21 7.51 16.03
C THR A 173 -3.89 6.21 16.80
N PRO A 174 -4.48 5.04 16.46
CA PRO A 174 -4.09 3.76 17.05
C PRO A 174 -2.63 3.36 16.84
N GLU A 175 -2.03 3.70 15.69
CA GLU A 175 -0.59 3.47 15.44
C GLU A 175 0.27 4.23 16.45
N ILE A 176 -0.03 5.51 16.67
CA ILE A 176 0.67 6.35 17.65
C ILE A 176 0.41 5.84 19.07
N ASP A 177 -0.84 5.49 19.41
CA ASP A 177 -1.17 4.95 20.73
C ASP A 177 -0.36 3.70 21.04
N TRP A 178 -0.22 2.79 20.06
CA TRP A 178 0.63 1.61 20.19
C TRP A 178 2.11 1.99 20.35
N LEU A 179 2.62 2.90 19.52
CA LEU A 179 4.01 3.36 19.58
C LEU A 179 4.37 3.98 20.94
N LEU A 180 3.45 4.71 21.56
CA LEU A 180 3.68 5.34 22.87
C LEU A 180 3.75 4.34 24.02
N THR A 181 3.38 3.07 23.80
CA THR A 181 3.61 1.98 24.77
C THR A 181 5.04 1.42 24.74
N ARG A 182 5.82 1.79 23.72
CA ARG A 182 7.13 1.19 23.44
C ARG A 182 8.26 2.02 24.06
N PRO A 183 9.09 1.47 24.96
CA PRO A 183 10.25 2.19 25.51
C PRO A 183 11.31 2.54 24.45
N GLU A 184 11.31 1.84 23.32
CA GLU A 184 12.20 2.09 22.19
C GLU A 184 11.83 3.35 21.39
N VAL A 185 10.65 3.94 21.63
CA VAL A 185 10.13 5.07 20.85
C VAL A 185 10.30 6.39 21.59
N ASP A 186 10.85 7.38 20.89
CA ASP A 186 10.86 8.77 21.35
C ASP A 186 9.52 9.42 21.03
N ALA A 187 8.68 9.56 22.05
CA ALA A 187 7.33 10.12 21.94
C ALA A 187 7.28 11.53 21.32
N ALA A 188 8.37 12.31 21.39
CA ALA A 188 8.42 13.65 20.82
C ALA A 188 8.87 13.69 19.34
N ARG A 189 9.27 12.54 18.77
CA ARG A 189 9.85 12.45 17.43
C ARG A 189 9.21 11.34 16.59
N ILE A 190 7.88 11.34 16.51
CA ILE A 190 7.11 10.47 15.62
C ILE A 190 6.75 11.24 14.35
N VAL A 191 7.07 10.69 13.19
CA VAL A 191 6.87 11.29 11.87
C VAL A 191 5.97 10.39 11.03
N ALA A 192 5.04 10.95 10.28
CA ALA A 192 4.29 10.20 9.26
C ALA A 192 4.87 10.51 7.86
N LEU A 193 5.18 9.46 7.09
CA LEU A 193 5.55 9.57 5.68
C LEU A 193 4.46 8.91 4.85
N GLY A 194 3.76 9.72 4.06
CA GLY A 194 2.74 9.27 3.14
C GLY A 194 3.23 9.24 1.69
N ARG A 195 3.14 8.07 1.04
CA ARG A 195 3.55 7.89 -0.35
C ARG A 195 2.37 7.61 -1.30
N SER A 196 2.38 8.21 -2.49
CA SER A 196 1.32 8.14 -3.49
C SER A 196 -0.01 8.62 -2.89
N TRP A 197 -1.03 7.75 -2.77
CA TRP A 197 -2.25 8.06 -2.02
C TRP A 197 -1.98 8.41 -0.55
N GLY A 198 -0.92 7.85 0.04
CA GLY A 198 -0.42 8.23 1.35
C GLY A 198 -0.10 9.72 1.46
N GLY A 199 0.27 10.38 0.36
CA GLY A 199 0.49 11.83 0.31
C GLY A 199 -0.78 12.68 0.52
N TYR A 200 -1.97 12.07 0.45
CA TYR A 200 -3.21 12.61 0.99
C TYR A 200 -3.43 12.13 2.44
N LEU A 201 -3.30 10.81 2.66
CA LEU A 201 -3.68 10.15 3.93
C LEU A 201 -2.87 10.65 5.15
N ALA A 202 -1.55 10.82 5.01
CA ALA A 202 -0.71 11.28 6.11
C ALA A 202 -1.01 12.75 6.50
N PRO A 203 -1.11 13.70 5.55
CA PRO A 203 -1.63 15.04 5.85
C PRO A 203 -3.06 15.03 6.42
N ARG A 204 -3.94 14.15 5.92
CA ARG A 204 -5.32 14.01 6.44
C ARG A 204 -5.31 13.68 7.92
N ALA A 205 -4.54 12.68 8.33
CA ALA A 205 -4.40 12.34 9.74
C ALA A 205 -3.86 13.51 10.58
N ALA A 206 -2.91 14.27 10.04
CA ALA A 206 -2.29 15.40 10.75
C ALA A 206 -3.22 16.61 10.95
N THR A 207 -4.39 16.63 10.30
CA THR A 207 -5.42 17.66 10.58
C THR A 207 -5.99 17.52 12.00
N THR A 208 -5.93 16.34 12.61
CA THR A 208 -6.45 16.08 13.97
C THR A 208 -5.42 15.46 14.90
N GLU A 209 -4.46 14.68 14.39
CA GLU A 209 -3.45 13.99 15.18
C GLU A 209 -2.19 14.86 15.36
N HIS A 210 -2.22 15.69 16.39
CA HIS A 210 -1.17 16.68 16.66
C HIS A 210 0.07 16.13 17.39
N ARG A 211 0.11 14.83 17.72
CA ARG A 211 1.32 14.20 18.30
C ARG A 211 2.40 13.91 17.24
N LEU A 212 2.07 14.01 15.95
CA LEU A 212 3.04 13.93 14.87
C LEU A 212 3.99 15.14 14.91
N ALA A 213 5.28 14.88 15.04
CA ALA A 213 6.33 15.89 15.04
C ALA A 213 6.61 16.46 13.64
N ALA A 214 6.36 15.66 12.59
CA ALA A 214 6.45 16.08 11.20
C ALA A 214 5.62 15.17 10.29
N VAL A 215 5.31 15.67 9.10
CA VAL A 215 4.60 14.94 8.03
C VAL A 215 5.33 15.13 6.71
N ILE A 216 5.57 14.04 6.01
CA ILE A 216 6.14 14.02 4.65
C ILE A 216 5.06 13.50 3.71
N ALA A 217 4.77 14.24 2.65
CA ALA A 217 3.80 13.86 1.62
C ALA A 217 4.49 13.75 0.26
N ASP A 218 4.46 12.56 -0.35
CA ASP A 218 5.16 12.24 -1.60
C ASP A 218 4.27 11.42 -2.55
N ALA A 219 3.52 12.01 -3.50
CA ALA A 219 3.35 13.43 -3.75
C ALA A 219 2.14 13.98 -2.97
N PRO A 220 2.17 15.26 -2.53
CA PRO A 220 1.09 15.85 -1.76
C PRO A 220 -0.18 16.02 -2.58
N GLN A 221 -1.34 15.77 -1.95
CA GLN A 221 -2.66 15.92 -2.55
C GLN A 221 -3.60 16.65 -1.59
N PHE A 222 -4.09 17.82 -1.98
CA PHE A 222 -4.98 18.63 -1.14
C PHE A 222 -6.44 18.18 -1.22
N ALA A 223 -6.98 18.04 -2.43
CA ALA A 223 -8.35 17.60 -2.68
C ALA A 223 -8.31 16.40 -3.62
N ALA A 224 -7.90 15.26 -3.08
CA ALA A 224 -7.61 14.06 -3.86
C ALA A 224 -8.85 13.54 -4.61
N GLY A 225 -10.03 13.68 -4.01
CA GLY A 225 -11.34 13.38 -4.61
C GLY A 225 -11.75 14.31 -5.76
N ALA A 226 -11.38 15.58 -5.72
CA ALA A 226 -11.81 16.57 -6.72
C ALA A 226 -11.28 16.26 -8.15
N GLY A 227 -10.20 15.47 -8.24
CA GLY A 227 -9.64 15.01 -9.51
C GLY A 227 -10.48 13.96 -10.23
N ALA A 228 -11.44 13.31 -9.55
CA ALA A 228 -12.19 12.19 -10.10
C ALA A 228 -12.99 12.55 -11.36
N LYS A 229 -13.51 13.78 -11.46
CA LYS A 229 -14.24 14.23 -12.65
C LYS A 229 -13.42 14.16 -13.94
N TYR A 230 -12.08 14.25 -13.86
CA TYR A 230 -11.21 14.20 -15.04
C TYR A 230 -11.08 12.79 -15.62
N LEU A 231 -11.59 11.76 -14.94
CA LEU A 231 -11.71 10.40 -15.48
C LEU A 231 -12.94 10.24 -16.38
N LEU A 232 -13.90 11.17 -16.36
CA LEU A 232 -14.99 11.22 -17.32
C LEU A 232 -14.52 11.80 -18.67
N PRO A 233 -15.13 11.37 -19.79
CA PRO A 233 -14.99 12.07 -21.06
C PRO A 233 -15.29 13.57 -20.91
N VAL A 234 -14.54 14.40 -21.63
CA VAL A 234 -14.56 15.88 -21.48
C VAL A 234 -15.98 16.46 -21.52
N GLN A 235 -16.84 15.96 -22.42
CA GLN A 235 -18.23 16.42 -22.55
C GLN A 235 -19.14 16.10 -21.34
N TYR A 236 -18.70 15.24 -20.42
CA TYR A 236 -19.46 14.80 -19.26
C TYR A 236 -18.87 15.26 -17.92
N GLN A 237 -17.73 15.96 -17.91
CA GLN A 237 -17.02 16.28 -16.65
C GLN A 237 -17.85 17.16 -15.70
N ASP A 238 -18.65 18.08 -16.23
CA ASP A 238 -19.55 18.94 -15.43
C ASP A 238 -20.84 18.21 -15.00
N GLN A 239 -21.01 16.96 -15.41
CA GLN A 239 -22.19 16.14 -15.12
C GLN A 239 -21.90 15.06 -14.07
N LEU A 240 -20.71 15.03 -13.45
CA LEU A 240 -20.34 13.99 -12.48
C LEU A 240 -21.44 13.78 -11.43
N GLU A 241 -21.97 14.85 -10.85
CA GLU A 241 -23.00 14.78 -9.81
C GLU A 241 -24.44 14.78 -10.35
N THR A 242 -24.69 15.39 -11.51
CA THR A 242 -26.06 15.69 -11.98
C THR A 242 -26.49 14.90 -13.22
N GLY A 243 -25.56 14.24 -13.90
CA GLY A 243 -25.82 13.51 -15.14
C GLY A 243 -26.54 12.19 -14.93
N ASP A 244 -27.11 11.69 -16.03
CA ASP A 244 -27.75 10.38 -16.09
C ASP A 244 -26.75 9.26 -15.78
N ALA A 245 -27.02 8.48 -14.73
CA ALA A 245 -26.05 7.52 -14.20
C ALA A 245 -25.73 6.38 -15.18
N ASP A 246 -26.73 5.91 -15.93
CA ASP A 246 -26.56 4.84 -16.91
C ASP A 246 -25.72 5.32 -18.10
N LEU A 247 -25.99 6.53 -18.58
CA LEU A 247 -25.20 7.17 -19.63
C LEU A 247 -23.74 7.35 -19.22
N LEU A 248 -23.49 7.86 -18.01
CA LEU A 248 -22.13 8.12 -17.54
C LEU A 248 -21.35 6.83 -17.28
N ASN A 249 -21.99 5.82 -16.68
CA ASN A 249 -21.36 4.50 -16.51
C ASN A 249 -21.06 3.85 -17.86
N ALA A 250 -21.99 3.90 -18.83
CA ALA A 250 -21.75 3.39 -20.17
C ALA A 250 -20.55 4.07 -20.85
N ALA A 251 -20.41 5.39 -20.69
CA ALA A 251 -19.27 6.15 -21.20
C ALA A 251 -17.95 5.76 -20.51
N LEU A 252 -17.95 5.57 -19.19
CA LEU A 252 -16.78 5.12 -18.43
C LEU A 252 -16.35 3.71 -18.84
N TYR A 253 -17.28 2.76 -18.93
CA TYR A 253 -16.98 1.39 -19.38
C TYR A 253 -16.46 1.35 -20.83
N ALA A 254 -17.01 2.17 -21.73
CA ALA A 254 -16.47 2.30 -23.08
C ALA A 254 -15.03 2.84 -23.08
N GLY A 255 -14.73 3.80 -22.20
CA GLY A 255 -13.37 4.31 -21.99
C GLY A 255 -12.43 3.24 -21.45
N MET A 256 -12.85 2.46 -20.45
CA MET A 256 -12.07 1.35 -19.90
C MET A 256 -11.78 0.29 -20.97
N ALA A 257 -12.76 -0.06 -21.81
CA ALA A 257 -12.56 -1.02 -22.90
C ALA A 257 -11.55 -0.52 -23.97
N ALA A 258 -11.37 0.79 -24.11
CA ALA A 258 -10.48 1.41 -25.09
C ALA A 258 -9.08 1.75 -24.53
N SER A 259 -8.90 1.77 -23.21
CA SER A 259 -7.66 2.20 -22.55
C SER A 259 -7.32 1.32 -21.35
N PRO A 260 -6.26 0.50 -21.43
CA PRO A 260 -5.77 -0.30 -20.30
C PRO A 260 -5.44 0.56 -19.07
N ASP A 261 -4.88 1.76 -19.27
CA ASP A 261 -4.54 2.67 -18.17
C ASP A 261 -5.78 3.15 -17.41
N LEU A 262 -6.85 3.47 -18.15
CA LEU A 262 -8.13 3.87 -17.55
C LEU A 262 -8.82 2.68 -16.88
N ALA A 263 -8.78 1.51 -17.51
CA ALA A 263 -9.29 0.27 -16.93
C ALA A 263 -8.61 -0.04 -15.60
N PHE A 264 -7.27 -0.04 -15.56
CA PHE A 264 -6.49 -0.24 -14.34
C PHE A 264 -6.85 0.80 -13.27
N THR A 265 -6.90 2.09 -13.64
CA THR A 265 -7.21 3.18 -12.69
C THR A 265 -8.57 3.01 -12.04
N LEU A 266 -9.62 2.75 -12.84
CA LEU A 266 -10.99 2.61 -12.33
C LEU A 266 -11.19 1.27 -11.61
N ASN A 267 -10.63 0.16 -12.10
CA ASN A 267 -10.72 -1.13 -11.42
C ASN A 267 -10.06 -1.11 -10.04
N ARG A 268 -8.85 -0.54 -9.95
CA ARG A 268 -8.14 -0.34 -8.68
C ARG A 268 -8.91 0.59 -7.75
N GLY A 269 -9.42 1.69 -8.27
CA GLY A 269 -10.22 2.67 -7.51
C GLY A 269 -11.47 2.03 -6.90
N MET A 270 -12.26 1.34 -7.73
CA MET A 270 -13.45 0.62 -7.31
C MET A 270 -13.15 -0.45 -6.25
N LEU A 271 -12.12 -1.31 -6.47
CA LEU A 271 -11.75 -2.35 -5.51
C LEU A 271 -11.39 -1.77 -4.14
N THR A 272 -10.48 -0.79 -4.12
CA THR A 272 -9.92 -0.25 -2.87
C THR A 272 -10.92 0.57 -2.07
N HIS A 273 -11.96 1.10 -2.72
CA HIS A 273 -13.03 1.88 -2.08
C HIS A 273 -14.34 1.09 -1.90
N GLY A 274 -14.44 -0.14 -2.41
CA GLY A 274 -15.62 -1.00 -2.25
C GLY A 274 -16.82 -0.63 -3.13
N PHE A 275 -16.59 -0.05 -4.31
CA PHE A 275 -17.64 0.34 -5.25
C PHE A 275 -17.81 -0.67 -6.38
N ALA A 276 -19.06 -0.85 -6.83
CA ALA A 276 -19.39 -1.78 -7.92
C ALA A 276 -19.33 -1.14 -9.31
N THR A 277 -19.51 0.18 -9.40
CA THR A 277 -19.53 0.92 -10.67
C THR A 277 -18.49 2.05 -10.67
N PRO A 278 -17.94 2.39 -11.84
CA PRO A 278 -16.93 3.44 -11.92
C PRO A 278 -17.51 4.80 -11.53
N LEU A 279 -18.78 5.10 -11.85
CA LEU A 279 -19.41 6.35 -11.45
C LEU A 279 -19.58 6.45 -9.92
N ASP A 280 -19.98 5.37 -9.25
CA ASP A 280 -20.07 5.35 -7.78
C ASP A 280 -18.71 5.58 -7.14
N TYR A 281 -17.64 5.02 -7.70
CA TYR A 281 -16.28 5.33 -7.28
C TYR A 281 -15.93 6.81 -7.45
N LEU A 282 -16.19 7.40 -8.62
CA LEU A 282 -15.88 8.82 -8.86
C LEU A 282 -16.60 9.74 -7.86
N ARG A 283 -17.90 9.51 -7.63
CA ARG A 283 -18.70 10.27 -6.65
C ARG A 283 -18.27 10.00 -5.21
N GLY A 284 -18.02 8.73 -4.89
CA GLY A 284 -17.60 8.28 -3.57
C GLY A 284 -16.21 8.77 -3.14
N SER A 285 -15.40 9.23 -4.09
CA SER A 285 -14.10 9.85 -3.80
C SER A 285 -14.20 11.30 -3.32
N ALA A 286 -15.35 11.97 -3.47
CA ALA A 286 -15.52 13.38 -3.10
C ALA A 286 -15.11 13.72 -1.65
N PRO A 287 -15.37 12.87 -0.62
CA PRO A 287 -14.96 13.15 0.75
C PRO A 287 -13.44 13.15 1.00
N TYR A 288 -12.62 12.71 0.03
CA TYR A 288 -11.17 12.64 0.19
C TYR A 288 -10.54 14.01 -0.09
N SER A 289 -10.63 14.89 0.91
CA SER A 289 -10.12 16.26 0.87
C SER A 289 -9.56 16.67 2.23
N LEU A 290 -8.55 17.54 2.20
CA LEU A 290 -8.06 18.28 3.37
C LEU A 290 -8.90 19.54 3.63
N GLU A 291 -9.86 19.85 2.75
CA GLU A 291 -10.81 20.95 2.95
C GLU A 291 -11.75 20.63 4.12
N GLY A 292 -11.70 21.48 5.15
CA GLY A 292 -12.41 21.33 6.42
C GLY A 292 -12.02 22.44 7.37
#